data_AF-Q42921-F1
#
_entry.id   AF-Q42921-F1
#
_cell.length_a   1.000
_cell.length_b   1.000
_cell.length_c   1.000
_cell.angle_alpha   90.00
_cell.angle_beta   90.00
_cell.angle_gamma   90.00
#
_symmetry.space_group_name_H-M   'P 1'
#
loop_
_entity.id
_entity.type
_entity.pdbx_description
1 polymer ?
#
loop_
_entity_poly.entity_id
_entity_poly.type
_entity_poly.pdbx_seq_one_letter_code
_entity_poly.pdbx_strand_id
1 'polypeptide(L)'
;QGGDCAESFKEFSANNIRDTFRVILQMGVVLMFGAQMPVIKVGRMAGQFAKPRSDSFEEKNGVKLPSYRGDNVNGDAFDAASRIPDPQRMVRAYCQSVATLNLLRAFATGGYAAMQRVNQWNLDFMEQSEQGDRYRELAHRVDEALGFMSVAGVTSDHPIMTTTDFWTSHECLLLPYEQALTREDSTSGLHYDCSAHMLWVGERTRQLDGAHVESLRGVANPLGIRVSDKMDPNELVKLIDILNPNNKPGRITVIVRMGAENMRVKLPHLIRAVRNAGQIVAWVSDPMHGNT
;
A
#
# COMPACT_ATOMS: atom_id res chain seq x y z
N GLN A 1 -3.21 3.09 -4.08
CA GLN A 1 -2.36 2.11 -3.38
C GLN A 1 -2.87 0.71 -3.69
N GLY A 2 -2.00 -0.27 -3.95
CA GLY A 2 -2.42 -1.64 -4.30
C GLY A 2 -1.24 -2.62 -4.35
N GLY A 3 -1.50 -3.92 -4.35
CA GLY A 3 -0.50 -4.98 -4.33
C GLY A 3 -0.96 -6.17 -3.50
N ASP A 4 -0.03 -7.05 -3.13
CA ASP A 4 -0.35 -8.29 -2.43
C ASP A 4 -1.02 -8.05 -1.07
N CYS A 5 -1.84 -9.04 -0.67
CA CYS A 5 -2.28 -9.12 0.70
C CYS A 5 -1.06 -9.34 1.58
N ALA A 6 -0.38 -10.47 1.44
CA ALA A 6 0.94 -10.75 2.00
C ALA A 6 1.89 -11.20 0.89
N GLU A 7 3.08 -10.63 0.85
CA GLU A 7 4.16 -11.18 0.02
C GLU A 7 4.62 -12.52 0.62
N SER A 8 5.03 -13.44 -0.27
CA SER A 8 5.47 -14.80 0.08
C SER A 8 6.89 -15.05 -0.43
N PHE A 9 7.68 -15.80 0.33
CA PHE A 9 9.00 -16.26 -0.07
C PHE A 9 8.94 -17.32 -1.17
N LYS A 10 7.81 -18.00 -1.34
CA LYS A 10 7.60 -19.02 -2.39
C LYS A 10 7.24 -18.41 -3.73
N GLU A 11 6.59 -17.24 -3.72
CA GLU A 11 6.08 -16.56 -4.92
C GLU A 11 7.03 -15.45 -5.41
N PHE A 12 8.30 -15.50 -4.98
CA PHE A 12 9.30 -14.53 -5.34
C PHE A 12 9.77 -14.72 -6.79
N SER A 13 9.14 -14.01 -7.72
CA SER A 13 9.51 -14.03 -9.14
C SER A 13 9.46 -12.63 -9.76
N ALA A 14 10.35 -12.38 -10.72
CA ALA A 14 10.39 -11.11 -11.46
C ALA A 14 9.08 -10.89 -12.26
N ASN A 15 8.46 -11.96 -12.74
CA ASN A 15 7.19 -11.89 -13.48
C ASN A 15 6.05 -11.41 -12.59
N ASN A 16 5.89 -11.98 -11.38
CA ASN A 16 4.85 -11.55 -10.45
C ASN A 16 5.01 -10.06 -10.09
N ILE A 17 6.25 -9.64 -9.79
CA ILE A 17 6.54 -8.24 -9.47
C ILE A 17 6.18 -7.32 -10.65
N ARG A 18 6.61 -7.70 -11.86
CA ARG A 18 6.35 -6.96 -13.10
C ARG A 18 4.86 -6.85 -13.38
N ASP A 19 4.11 -7.94 -13.25
CA ASP A 19 2.70 -8.01 -13.63
C ASP A 19 1.83 -7.26 -12.62
N THR A 20 2.13 -7.34 -11.32
CA THR A 20 1.51 -6.48 -10.30
C THR A 20 1.81 -5.00 -10.55
N PHE A 21 3.07 -4.65 -10.84
CA PHE A 21 3.46 -3.28 -11.18
C PHE A 21 2.70 -2.77 -12.41
N ARG A 22 2.61 -3.59 -13.46
CA ARG A 22 1.87 -3.30 -14.69
C ARG A 22 0.41 -2.95 -14.38
N VAL A 23 -0.30 -3.76 -13.61
CA VAL A 23 -1.70 -3.51 -13.23
C VAL A 23 -1.84 -2.17 -12.51
N ILE A 24 -0.92 -1.85 -11.58
CA ILE A 24 -0.95 -0.56 -10.87
C ILE A 24 -0.76 0.62 -11.84
N LEU A 25 0.11 0.50 -12.85
CA LEU A 25 0.28 1.54 -13.86
C LEU A 25 -0.96 1.71 -14.73
N GLN A 26 -1.57 0.61 -15.17
CA GLN A 26 -2.81 0.62 -15.97
C GLN A 26 -3.94 1.33 -15.23
N MET A 27 -4.17 0.96 -13.96
CA MET A 27 -5.13 1.65 -13.10
C MET A 27 -4.77 3.12 -12.93
N GLY A 28 -3.48 3.44 -12.78
CA GLY A 28 -2.99 4.80 -12.59
C GLY A 28 -3.33 5.73 -13.75
N VAL A 29 -3.11 5.28 -14.99
CA VAL A 29 -3.41 6.07 -16.20
C VAL A 29 -4.92 6.29 -16.35
N VAL A 30 -5.71 5.25 -16.15
CA VAL A 30 -7.18 5.31 -16.21
C VAL A 30 -7.75 6.28 -15.16
N LEU A 31 -7.26 6.20 -13.92
CA LEU A 31 -7.68 7.10 -12.84
C LEU A 31 -7.22 8.54 -13.10
N MET A 32 -6.02 8.73 -13.62
CA MET A 32 -5.50 10.07 -13.96
C MET A 32 -6.35 10.74 -15.03
N PHE A 33 -6.69 9.99 -16.09
CA PHE A 33 -7.56 10.47 -17.14
C PHE A 33 -8.99 10.74 -16.63
N GLY A 34 -9.57 9.84 -15.86
CA GLY A 34 -10.94 10.01 -15.34
C GLY A 34 -11.06 11.15 -14.33
N ALA A 35 -10.05 11.31 -13.45
CA ALA A 35 -10.06 12.33 -12.40
C ALA A 35 -9.51 13.69 -12.85
N GLN A 36 -8.80 13.75 -13.99
CA GLN A 36 -8.08 14.94 -14.45
C GLN A 36 -7.13 15.51 -13.38
N MET A 37 -6.51 14.61 -12.61
CA MET A 37 -5.61 14.93 -11.50
C MET A 37 -4.43 13.94 -11.47
N PRO A 38 -3.25 14.38 -10.99
CA PRO A 38 -2.12 13.47 -10.79
C PRO A 38 -2.48 12.30 -9.86
N VAL A 39 -2.05 11.09 -10.22
CA VAL A 39 -2.24 9.88 -9.40
C VAL A 39 -0.90 9.43 -8.81
N ILE A 40 -0.84 9.41 -7.48
CA ILE A 40 0.31 8.89 -6.72
C ILE A 40 0.21 7.37 -6.65
N LYS A 41 1.22 6.67 -7.16
CA LYS A 41 1.29 5.21 -7.22
C LYS A 41 2.07 4.68 -6.02
N VAL A 42 1.40 3.90 -5.19
CA VAL A 42 1.99 3.31 -3.98
C VAL A 42 1.71 1.80 -3.99
N GLY A 43 2.75 0.99 -4.05
CA GLY A 43 2.70 -0.47 -4.02
C GLY A 43 2.65 -1.00 -2.58
N ARG A 44 1.82 -2.01 -2.34
CA ARG A 44 1.92 -2.91 -1.18
C ARG A 44 2.94 -4.01 -1.52
N MET A 45 4.20 -3.61 -1.63
CA MET A 45 5.29 -4.41 -2.21
C MET A 45 6.61 -4.09 -1.51
N ALA A 46 7.56 -5.03 -1.57
CA ALA A 46 8.89 -4.92 -0.99
C ALA A 46 8.92 -4.76 0.54
N GLY A 47 8.01 -5.42 1.26
CA GLY A 47 8.00 -5.41 2.73
C GLY A 47 6.73 -5.95 3.39
N GLN A 48 5.70 -6.24 2.61
CA GLN A 48 4.36 -6.60 3.09
C GLN A 48 4.25 -8.09 3.48
N PHE A 49 5.18 -8.59 4.29
CA PHE A 49 5.20 -10.00 4.71
C PHE A 49 4.34 -10.27 5.95
N ALA A 50 4.46 -9.42 6.96
CA ALA A 50 3.83 -9.65 8.27
C ALA A 50 2.29 -9.58 8.19
N LYS A 51 1.63 -10.44 8.97
CA LYS A 51 0.17 -10.55 9.00
C LYS A 51 -0.39 -10.55 10.43
N PRO A 52 -1.32 -9.63 10.75
CA PRO A 52 -2.02 -9.69 12.01
C PRO A 52 -3.03 -10.85 11.95
N ARG A 53 -3.20 -11.56 13.07
CA ARG A 53 -4.14 -12.69 13.18
C ARG A 53 -5.17 -12.38 14.26
N SER A 54 -6.41 -12.79 14.05
CA SER A 54 -7.48 -12.67 15.05
C SER A 54 -7.19 -13.55 16.26
N ASP A 55 -6.69 -14.76 16.02
CA ASP A 55 -6.31 -15.71 17.06
C ASP A 55 -4.81 -15.99 17.03
N SER A 56 -4.26 -16.32 18.20
CA SER A 56 -2.85 -16.70 18.33
C SER A 56 -2.58 -18.14 17.88
N PHE A 57 -3.61 -18.97 17.79
CA PHE A 57 -3.54 -20.37 17.43
C PHE A 57 -4.49 -20.69 16.28
N GLU A 58 -4.09 -21.61 15.42
CA GLU A 58 -4.88 -22.22 14.37
C GLU A 58 -5.08 -23.69 14.72
N GLU A 59 -6.31 -24.17 14.62
CA GLU A 59 -6.66 -25.55 14.92
C GLU A 59 -7.18 -26.26 13.65
N LYS A 60 -6.63 -27.43 13.34
CA LYS A 60 -7.09 -28.30 12.25
C LYS A 60 -7.08 -29.74 12.71
N ASN A 61 -8.18 -30.46 12.48
CA ASN A 61 -8.32 -31.88 12.81
C ASN A 61 -7.90 -32.21 14.27
N GLY A 62 -8.25 -31.34 15.22
CA GLY A 62 -7.92 -31.50 16.64
C GLY A 62 -6.47 -31.17 17.04
N VAL A 63 -5.63 -30.76 16.10
CA VAL A 63 -4.26 -30.30 16.37
C VAL A 63 -4.24 -28.77 16.41
N LYS A 64 -3.72 -28.20 17.50
CA LYS A 64 -3.63 -26.75 17.74
C LYS A 64 -2.19 -26.27 17.64
N LEU A 65 -1.90 -25.39 16.69
CA LEU A 65 -0.56 -24.83 16.44
C LEU A 65 -0.59 -23.29 16.44
N PRO A 66 0.54 -22.60 16.68
CA PRO A 66 0.61 -21.15 16.50
C PRO A 66 0.15 -20.74 15.11
N SER A 67 -0.60 -19.64 15.02
CA SER A 67 -1.06 -19.12 13.72
C SER A 67 0.11 -18.66 12.85
N TYR A 68 -0.02 -18.87 11.53
CA TYR A 68 0.88 -18.26 10.55
C TYR A 68 0.75 -16.73 10.61
N ARG A 69 1.87 -16.03 10.80
CA ARG A 69 1.94 -14.56 10.99
C ARG A 69 2.66 -13.83 9.86
N GLY A 70 2.82 -14.49 8.71
CA GLY A 70 3.58 -13.97 7.59
C GLY A 70 4.97 -14.59 7.53
N ASP A 71 5.52 -14.63 6.32
CA ASP A 71 6.76 -15.35 6.04
C ASP A 71 7.98 -14.78 6.74
N ASN A 72 7.94 -13.50 7.14
CA ASN A 72 8.97 -12.86 7.96
C ASN A 72 8.92 -13.24 9.45
N VAL A 73 7.93 -14.02 9.88
CA VAL A 73 7.79 -14.54 11.25
C VAL A 73 7.94 -16.07 11.28
N ASN A 74 7.05 -16.80 10.60
CA ASN A 74 7.03 -18.27 10.60
C ASN A 74 6.53 -18.80 9.24
N GLY A 75 6.54 -20.12 9.05
CA GLY A 75 6.09 -20.77 7.81
C GLY A 75 4.58 -20.99 7.75
N ASP A 76 4.05 -21.05 6.53
CA ASP A 76 2.63 -21.28 6.24
C ASP A 76 2.17 -22.72 6.50
N ALA A 77 3.07 -23.70 6.29
CA ALA A 77 2.81 -25.11 6.50
C ALA A 77 2.27 -25.41 7.91
N PHE A 78 1.28 -26.30 7.99
CA PHE A 78 0.59 -26.64 9.24
C PHE A 78 1.31 -27.79 9.95
N ASP A 79 2.52 -27.52 10.42
CA ASP A 79 3.34 -28.43 11.21
C ASP A 79 4.08 -27.66 12.32
N ALA A 80 4.45 -28.37 13.40
CA ALA A 80 5.01 -27.74 14.59
C ALA A 80 6.34 -27.01 14.29
N ALA A 81 7.18 -27.55 13.40
CA ALA A 81 8.48 -26.97 13.09
C ALA A 81 8.32 -25.67 12.30
N SER A 82 7.45 -25.67 11.28
CA SER A 82 7.18 -24.49 10.45
C SER A 82 6.54 -23.34 11.22
N ARG A 83 5.74 -23.63 12.27
CA ARG A 83 5.03 -22.59 13.02
C ARG A 83 5.86 -21.91 14.10
N ILE A 84 7.06 -22.40 14.43
CA ILE A 84 7.99 -21.74 15.34
C ILE A 84 8.51 -20.44 14.69
N PRO A 85 8.40 -19.27 15.36
CA PRO A 85 8.99 -18.04 14.85
C PRO A 85 10.52 -18.15 14.70
N ASP A 86 11.03 -17.75 13.53
CA ASP A 86 12.47 -17.81 13.21
C ASP A 86 12.99 -16.41 12.85
N PRO A 87 13.87 -15.80 13.67
CA PRO A 87 14.44 -14.48 13.42
C PRO A 87 15.20 -14.36 12.09
N GLN A 88 15.77 -15.45 11.55
CA GLN A 88 16.47 -15.42 10.26
C GLN A 88 15.53 -15.07 9.09
N ARG A 89 14.22 -15.27 9.27
CA ARG A 89 13.21 -14.85 8.30
C ARG A 89 13.14 -13.35 8.11
N MET A 90 13.51 -12.53 9.11
CA MET A 90 13.61 -11.08 8.94
C MET A 90 14.71 -10.70 7.96
N VAL A 91 15.87 -11.37 8.03
CA VAL A 91 16.98 -11.16 7.08
C VAL A 91 16.54 -11.58 5.67
N ARG A 92 15.86 -12.73 5.54
CA ARG A 92 15.33 -13.19 4.26
C ARG A 92 14.30 -12.23 3.67
N ALA A 93 13.38 -11.72 4.49
CA ALA A 93 12.41 -10.71 4.09
C ALA A 93 13.11 -9.43 3.59
N TYR A 94 14.12 -8.95 4.31
CA TYR A 94 14.94 -7.82 3.86
C TYR A 94 15.59 -8.06 2.49
N CYS A 95 16.23 -9.22 2.28
CA CYS A 95 16.84 -9.54 0.98
C CYS A 95 15.81 -9.55 -0.15
N GLN A 96 14.63 -10.13 0.08
CA GLN A 96 13.55 -10.14 -0.92
C GLN A 96 12.99 -8.73 -1.17
N SER A 97 12.83 -7.91 -0.13
CA SER A 97 12.43 -6.50 -0.24
C SER A 97 13.40 -5.70 -1.10
N VAL A 98 14.71 -5.82 -0.85
CA VAL A 98 15.75 -5.11 -1.61
C VAL A 98 15.72 -5.51 -3.08
N ALA A 99 15.65 -6.82 -3.38
CA ALA A 99 15.59 -7.30 -4.76
C ALA A 99 14.31 -6.84 -5.48
N THR A 100 13.17 -6.87 -4.78
CA THR A 100 11.88 -6.39 -5.31
C THR A 100 11.91 -4.90 -5.60
N LEU A 101 12.37 -4.07 -4.65
CA LEU A 101 12.45 -2.62 -4.82
C LEU A 101 13.47 -2.23 -5.90
N ASN A 102 14.60 -2.92 -6.00
CA ASN A 102 15.57 -2.70 -7.06
C ASN A 102 14.95 -2.90 -8.45
N LEU A 103 14.19 -4.00 -8.61
CA LEU A 103 13.49 -4.29 -9.87
C LEU A 103 12.38 -3.27 -10.17
N LEU A 104 11.60 -2.88 -9.15
CA LEU A 104 10.57 -1.85 -9.29
C LEU A 104 11.16 -0.49 -9.72
N ARG A 105 12.29 -0.09 -9.13
CA ARG A 105 13.01 1.13 -9.54
C ARG A 105 13.47 1.05 -11.00
N ALA A 106 14.03 -0.09 -11.41
CA ALA A 106 14.43 -0.32 -12.79
C ALA A 106 13.25 -0.25 -13.76
N PHE A 107 12.06 -0.77 -13.41
CA PHE A 107 10.87 -0.63 -14.24
C PHE A 107 10.31 0.80 -14.27
N ALA A 108 10.36 1.50 -13.14
CA ALA A 108 9.84 2.85 -13.00
C ALA A 108 10.63 3.90 -13.82
N THR A 109 11.95 3.76 -13.91
CA THR A 109 12.82 4.72 -14.62
C THR A 109 13.42 4.18 -15.92
N GLY A 110 13.51 2.86 -16.10
CA GLY A 110 14.13 2.22 -17.26
C GLY A 110 13.23 2.08 -18.51
N GLY A 111 12.18 2.90 -18.62
CA GLY A 111 11.29 2.93 -19.79
C GLY A 111 10.21 1.84 -19.84
N TYR A 112 10.17 0.93 -18.86
CA TYR A 112 9.03 0.00 -18.75
C TYR A 112 7.74 0.76 -18.44
N ALA A 113 7.80 1.76 -17.55
CA ALA A 113 6.67 2.60 -17.18
C ALA A 113 6.24 3.66 -18.23
N ALA A 114 6.78 3.61 -19.45
CA ALA A 114 6.43 4.58 -20.49
C ALA A 114 4.93 4.53 -20.83
N MET A 115 4.27 5.69 -20.88
CA MET A 115 2.80 5.76 -21.01
C MET A 115 2.26 5.07 -22.27
N GLN A 116 3.00 5.11 -23.37
CA GLN A 116 2.63 4.43 -24.61
C GLN A 116 2.52 2.90 -24.45
N ARG A 117 3.37 2.29 -23.63
CA ARG A 117 3.33 0.84 -23.37
C ARG A 117 2.13 0.46 -22.51
N VAL A 118 1.77 1.32 -21.55
CA VAL A 118 0.66 1.08 -20.62
C VAL A 118 -0.67 0.95 -21.35
N ASN A 119 -0.91 1.77 -22.38
CA ASN A 119 -2.11 1.65 -23.22
C ASN A 119 -2.15 0.34 -24.03
N GLN A 120 -1.00 -0.15 -24.49
CA GLN A 120 -0.93 -1.38 -25.29
C GLN A 120 -1.20 -2.64 -24.45
N TRP A 121 -0.96 -2.60 -23.13
CA TRP A 121 -1.15 -3.75 -22.25
C TRP A 121 -2.61 -4.02 -21.85
N ASN A 122 -3.53 -3.14 -22.25
CA ASN A 122 -4.90 -3.10 -21.76
C ASN A 122 -5.86 -4.11 -22.41
N LEU A 123 -5.42 -4.92 -23.39
CA LEU A 123 -6.35 -5.53 -24.33
C LEU A 123 -6.46 -7.07 -24.26
N ASP A 124 -5.45 -7.80 -23.79
CA ASP A 124 -5.43 -9.26 -23.94
C ASP A 124 -6.44 -10.00 -23.04
N PHE A 125 -6.73 -9.50 -21.84
CA PHE A 125 -7.60 -10.20 -20.87
C PHE A 125 -9.09 -9.81 -20.97
N MET A 126 -9.43 -8.81 -21.79
CA MET A 126 -10.79 -8.27 -21.91
C MET A 126 -11.45 -8.64 -23.23
N GLU A 127 -10.81 -9.45 -24.07
CA GLU A 127 -11.43 -10.00 -25.27
C GLU A 127 -12.72 -10.75 -24.86
N GLN A 128 -13.86 -10.35 -25.44
CA GLN A 128 -15.18 -10.97 -25.30
C GLN A 128 -16.01 -10.65 -24.04
N SER A 129 -15.88 -9.46 -23.43
CA SER A 129 -16.82 -8.99 -22.37
C SER A 129 -17.40 -7.59 -22.65
N GLU A 130 -18.65 -7.35 -22.24
CA GLU A 130 -19.31 -6.03 -22.36
C GLU A 130 -18.56 -4.94 -21.54
N GLN A 131 -17.98 -5.34 -20.40
CA GLN A 131 -17.12 -4.46 -19.60
C GLN A 131 -15.82 -4.12 -20.34
N GLY A 132 -15.32 -5.04 -21.18
CA GLY A 132 -14.18 -4.84 -22.07
C GLY A 132 -14.42 -3.75 -23.10
N ASP A 133 -15.63 -3.65 -23.66
CA ASP A 133 -15.95 -2.62 -24.65
C ASP A 133 -15.91 -1.21 -24.04
N ARG A 134 -16.50 -1.02 -22.85
CA ARG A 134 -16.43 0.27 -22.13
C ARG A 134 -15.00 0.65 -21.75
N TYR A 135 -14.20 -0.33 -21.35
CA TYR A 135 -12.79 -0.10 -21.04
C TYR A 135 -11.98 0.26 -22.29
N ARG A 136 -12.27 -0.38 -23.42
CA ARG A 136 -11.65 -0.09 -24.71
C ARG A 136 -11.95 1.33 -25.18
N GLU A 137 -13.19 1.80 -25.02
CA GLU A 137 -13.55 3.20 -25.30
C GLU A 137 -12.71 4.18 -24.47
N LEU A 138 -12.56 3.90 -23.17
CA LEU A 138 -11.73 4.72 -22.30
C LEU A 138 -10.26 4.68 -22.72
N ALA A 139 -9.72 3.51 -23.04
CA ALA A 139 -8.35 3.34 -23.51
C ALA A 139 -8.11 4.11 -24.82
N HIS A 140 -9.06 4.09 -25.76
CA HIS A 140 -8.98 4.89 -26.99
C HIS A 140 -8.91 6.39 -26.69
N ARG A 141 -9.73 6.90 -25.77
CA ARG A 141 -9.70 8.32 -25.39
C ARG A 141 -8.38 8.73 -24.71
N VAL A 142 -7.78 7.83 -23.94
CA VAL A 142 -6.43 8.06 -23.38
C VAL A 142 -5.41 8.12 -24.51
N ASP A 143 -5.49 7.23 -25.49
CA ASP A 143 -4.59 7.20 -26.64
C ASP A 143 -4.67 8.47 -27.48
N GLU A 144 -5.88 8.96 -27.77
CA GLU A 144 -6.09 10.25 -28.44
C GLU A 144 -5.47 11.42 -27.66
N ALA A 145 -5.62 11.44 -26.33
CA ALA A 145 -5.02 12.47 -25.49
C ALA A 145 -3.48 12.42 -25.53
N LEU A 146 -2.88 11.23 -25.48
CA LEU A 146 -1.43 11.08 -25.63
C LEU A 146 -0.96 11.49 -27.03
N GLY A 147 -1.74 11.20 -28.06
CA GLY A 147 -1.50 11.66 -29.43
C GLY A 147 -1.49 13.19 -29.52
N PHE A 148 -2.47 13.85 -28.90
CA PHE A 148 -2.54 15.31 -28.81
C PHE A 148 -1.33 15.89 -28.06
N MET A 149 -0.95 15.31 -26.92
CA MET A 149 0.23 15.74 -26.16
C MET A 149 1.52 15.66 -26.99
N SER A 150 1.68 14.60 -27.78
CA SER A 150 2.82 14.44 -28.69
C SER A 150 2.88 15.56 -29.73
N VAL A 151 1.74 15.87 -30.37
CA VAL A 151 1.65 16.96 -31.36
C VAL A 151 1.84 18.35 -30.71
N ALA A 152 1.45 18.51 -29.45
CA ALA A 152 1.66 19.72 -28.67
C ALA A 152 3.12 19.90 -28.16
N GLY A 153 4.02 18.99 -28.50
CA GLY A 153 5.46 19.07 -28.17
C GLY A 153 5.89 18.26 -26.94
N VAL A 154 5.00 17.48 -26.32
CA VAL A 154 5.34 16.50 -25.28
C VAL A 154 5.48 15.13 -25.94
N THR A 155 6.60 14.95 -26.62
CA THR A 155 6.92 13.75 -27.40
C THR A 155 7.19 12.54 -26.51
N SER A 156 7.19 11.34 -27.09
CA SER A 156 7.32 10.07 -26.36
C SER A 156 8.65 9.87 -25.64
N ASP A 157 9.70 10.60 -26.04
CA ASP A 157 11.01 10.63 -25.41
C ASP A 157 11.09 11.64 -24.24
N HIS A 158 10.08 12.50 -24.07
CA HIS A 158 10.03 13.44 -22.96
C HIS A 158 10.07 12.69 -21.61
N PRO A 159 10.87 13.13 -20.60
CA PRO A 159 11.02 12.39 -19.34
C PRO A 159 9.72 12.06 -18.61
N ILE A 160 8.72 12.96 -18.70
CA ILE A 160 7.37 12.78 -18.15
C ILE A 160 6.62 11.60 -18.80
N MET A 161 6.94 11.27 -20.05
CA MET A 161 6.30 10.19 -20.82
C MET A 161 7.00 8.84 -20.62
N THR A 162 8.25 8.83 -20.17
CA THR A 162 9.11 7.64 -20.10
C THR A 162 9.35 7.11 -18.69
N THR A 163 9.13 7.95 -17.67
CA THR A 163 9.37 7.60 -16.26
C THR A 163 8.14 7.82 -15.40
N THR A 164 8.09 7.16 -14.25
CA THR A 164 7.02 7.37 -13.29
C THR A 164 7.52 7.19 -11.86
N ASP A 165 7.03 8.00 -10.94
CA ASP A 165 7.29 7.78 -9.52
C ASP A 165 6.48 6.59 -9.00
N PHE A 166 7.17 5.68 -8.31
CA PHE A 166 6.56 4.54 -7.66
C PHE A 166 7.09 4.38 -6.24
N TRP A 167 6.18 4.38 -5.29
CA TRP A 167 6.47 4.30 -3.87
C TRP A 167 6.08 2.93 -3.31
N THR A 168 6.69 2.52 -2.20
CA THR A 168 6.38 1.25 -1.51
C THR A 168 5.75 1.51 -0.16
N SER A 169 4.97 0.54 0.30
CA SER A 169 4.28 0.59 1.58
C SER A 169 4.01 -0.79 2.15
N HIS A 170 3.99 -0.89 3.48
CA HIS A 170 3.51 -2.06 4.21
C HIS A 170 2.94 -1.66 5.58
N GLU A 171 2.27 -2.62 6.22
CA GLU A 171 1.81 -2.47 7.60
C GLU A 171 3.01 -2.50 8.54
N CYS A 172 3.23 -1.42 9.29
CA CYS A 172 4.19 -1.42 10.38
C CYS A 172 3.67 -2.37 11.47
N LEU A 173 4.22 -3.59 11.50
CA LEU A 173 3.67 -4.67 12.33
C LEU A 173 4.75 -5.39 13.14
N LEU A 174 5.83 -5.85 12.49
CA LEU A 174 6.92 -6.55 13.16
C LEU A 174 7.96 -5.54 13.64
N LEU A 175 7.71 -4.92 14.79
CA LEU A 175 8.52 -3.78 15.28
C LEU A 175 10.04 -4.03 15.35
N PRO A 176 10.57 -5.23 15.67
CA PRO A 176 12.02 -5.46 15.58
C PRO A 176 12.59 -5.25 14.17
N TYR A 177 11.82 -5.57 13.13
CA TYR A 177 12.20 -5.35 11.74
C TYR A 177 12.20 -3.85 11.38
N GLU A 178 11.12 -3.14 11.75
CA GLU A 178 10.96 -1.70 11.52
C GLU A 178 12.02 -0.88 12.28
N GLN A 179 12.27 -1.22 13.55
CA GLN A 179 13.29 -0.59 14.37
C GLN A 179 14.69 -0.76 13.75
N ALA A 180 15.02 -1.97 13.28
CA ALA A 180 16.31 -2.23 12.64
C ALA A 180 16.51 -1.47 11.32
N LEU A 181 15.41 -1.04 10.67
CA LEU A 181 15.42 -0.29 9.43
C LEU A 181 15.19 1.22 9.59
N THR A 182 14.96 1.69 10.81
CA THR A 182 14.85 3.11 11.12
C THR A 182 16.22 3.78 11.17
N ARG A 183 16.39 4.90 10.46
CA ARG A 183 17.63 5.67 10.35
C ARG A 183 17.38 7.15 10.58
N GLU A 184 18.37 7.83 11.12
CA GLU A 184 18.41 9.28 11.15
C GLU A 184 18.84 9.81 9.76
N ASP A 185 18.08 10.76 9.22
CA ASP A 185 18.44 11.47 8.00
C ASP A 185 19.60 12.44 8.29
N SER A 186 20.67 12.34 7.50
CA SER A 186 21.91 13.08 7.73
C SER A 186 21.79 14.59 7.51
N THR A 187 20.70 15.07 6.89
CA THR A 187 20.51 16.49 6.58
C THR A 187 19.56 17.19 7.54
N SER A 188 18.52 16.49 7.99
CA SER A 188 17.45 17.03 8.83
C SER A 188 17.48 16.58 10.28
N GLY A 189 18.22 15.51 10.61
CA GLY A 189 18.22 14.88 11.95
C GLY A 189 16.90 14.17 12.29
N LEU A 190 15.96 14.09 11.35
CA LEU A 190 14.69 13.38 11.55
C LEU A 190 14.90 11.88 11.35
N HIS A 191 14.16 11.08 12.11
CA HIS A 191 14.18 9.63 11.94
C HIS A 191 13.20 9.22 10.86
N TYR A 192 13.59 8.32 9.98
CA TYR A 192 12.75 7.68 8.98
C TYR A 192 12.84 6.18 9.17
N ASP A 193 11.70 5.51 9.15
CA ASP A 193 11.71 4.07 8.93
C ASP A 193 12.00 3.83 7.44
N CYS A 194 13.22 3.39 7.12
CA CYS A 194 13.65 3.17 5.75
C CYS A 194 13.25 1.80 5.20
N SER A 195 12.37 1.05 5.89
CA SER A 195 11.80 -0.19 5.39
C SER A 195 10.87 0.04 4.19
N ALA A 196 10.15 1.17 4.17
CA ALA A 196 9.30 1.59 3.05
C ALA A 196 9.11 3.12 3.02
N HIS A 197 8.54 3.62 1.93
CA HIS A 197 8.28 5.06 1.79
C HIS A 197 7.09 5.49 2.67
N MET A 198 6.04 4.68 2.72
CA MET A 198 4.83 4.92 3.50
C MET A 198 4.52 3.70 4.37
N LEU A 199 4.17 3.93 5.63
CA LEU A 199 3.78 2.86 6.56
C LEU A 199 2.38 3.10 7.07
N TRP A 200 1.65 2.05 7.42
CA TRP A 200 0.38 2.23 8.14
C TRP A 200 0.29 1.40 9.42
N VAL A 201 -0.51 1.91 10.35
CA VAL A 201 -0.96 1.17 11.51
C VAL A 201 -2.26 0.41 11.20
N GLY A 202 -2.30 -0.86 11.57
CA GLY A 202 -3.42 -1.74 11.31
C GLY A 202 -4.59 -1.52 12.28
N GLU A 203 -5.77 -2.03 11.91
CA GLU A 203 -6.98 -1.94 12.75
C GLU A 203 -6.79 -2.59 14.13
N ARG A 204 -5.94 -3.62 14.23
CA ARG A 204 -5.69 -4.39 15.46
C ARG A 204 -4.52 -3.86 16.28
N THR A 205 -3.78 -2.89 15.77
CA THR A 205 -2.51 -2.39 16.35
C THR A 205 -2.50 -0.88 16.56
N ARG A 206 -3.66 -0.22 16.45
CA ARG A 206 -3.81 1.25 16.53
C ARG A 206 -4.24 1.77 17.91
N GLN A 207 -3.97 1.02 18.98
CA GLN A 207 -4.25 1.47 20.34
C GLN A 207 -3.45 2.75 20.64
N LEU A 208 -4.08 3.75 21.24
CA LEU A 208 -3.47 5.08 21.44
C LEU A 208 -2.15 5.03 22.24
N ASP A 209 -2.07 4.12 23.20
CA ASP A 209 -0.91 3.84 24.06
C ASP A 209 -0.09 2.62 23.60
N GLY A 210 -0.39 2.10 22.41
CA GLY A 210 0.22 0.91 21.86
C GLY A 210 1.61 1.16 21.24
N ALA A 211 2.43 0.12 21.22
CA ALA A 211 3.81 0.19 20.73
C ALA A 211 3.92 0.62 19.25
N HIS A 212 2.96 0.23 18.39
CA HIS A 212 2.96 0.64 16.99
C HIS A 212 2.69 2.13 16.80
N VAL A 213 1.78 2.71 17.59
CA VAL A 213 1.51 4.15 17.56
C VAL A 213 2.74 4.91 18.06
N GLU A 214 3.38 4.45 19.14
CA GLU A 214 4.63 5.05 19.63
C GLU A 214 5.77 4.98 18.60
N SER A 215 5.96 3.82 17.96
CA SER A 215 6.98 3.66 16.92
C SER A 215 6.74 4.62 15.75
N LEU A 216 5.50 4.73 15.26
CA LEU A 216 5.16 5.60 14.14
C LEU A 216 5.16 7.10 14.50
N ARG A 217 4.93 7.44 15.77
CA ARG A 217 5.00 8.83 16.27
C ARG A 217 6.37 9.44 16.03
N GLY A 218 7.44 8.65 16.18
CA GLY A 218 8.83 9.10 16.09
C GLY A 218 9.40 9.23 14.67
N VAL A 219 8.76 8.64 13.65
CA VAL A 219 9.30 8.63 12.27
C VAL A 219 8.68 9.70 11.40
N ALA A 220 9.40 10.19 10.40
CA ALA A 220 9.00 11.30 9.53
C ALA A 220 8.30 10.86 8.22
N ASN A 221 8.15 9.55 7.99
CA ASN A 221 7.43 8.98 6.85
C ASN A 221 5.97 9.49 6.76
N PRO A 222 5.35 9.58 5.57
CA PRO A 222 3.89 9.63 5.47
C PRO A 222 3.28 8.36 6.08
N LEU A 223 2.19 8.53 6.83
CA LEU A 223 1.57 7.47 7.63
C LEU A 223 0.13 7.19 7.20
N GLY A 224 -0.26 5.95 7.36
CA GLY A 224 -1.63 5.47 7.17
C GLY A 224 -2.24 5.04 8.49
N ILE A 225 -3.54 5.25 8.65
CA ILE A 225 -4.34 4.73 9.76
C ILE A 225 -5.48 3.92 9.17
N ARG A 226 -5.48 2.61 9.37
CA ARG A 226 -6.61 1.77 8.97
C ARG A 226 -7.77 1.95 9.95
N VAL A 227 -8.97 2.21 9.44
CA VAL A 227 -10.18 2.42 10.25
C VAL A 227 -11.34 1.57 9.77
N SER A 228 -11.97 0.84 10.69
CA SER A 228 -13.19 0.07 10.44
C SER A 228 -14.46 0.84 10.80
N ASP A 229 -15.61 0.18 10.67
CA ASP A 229 -16.93 0.64 11.12
C ASP A 229 -17.05 0.78 12.64
N LYS A 230 -16.08 0.20 13.39
CA LYS A 230 -15.98 0.26 14.85
C LYS A 230 -15.15 1.43 15.37
N MET A 231 -14.55 2.23 14.49
CA MET A 231 -13.74 3.38 14.89
C MET A 231 -14.60 4.44 15.59
N ASP A 232 -14.22 4.84 16.81
CA ASP A 232 -14.77 6.01 17.49
C ASP A 232 -14.20 7.29 16.85
N PRO A 233 -15.06 8.24 16.40
CA PRO A 233 -14.59 9.52 15.87
C PRO A 233 -13.64 10.30 16.80
N ASN A 234 -13.85 10.26 18.11
CA ASN A 234 -13.00 10.96 19.08
C ASN A 234 -11.63 10.27 19.23
N GLU A 235 -11.60 8.94 19.15
CA GLU A 235 -10.36 8.18 19.18
C GLU A 235 -9.53 8.45 17.91
N LEU A 236 -10.18 8.53 16.75
CA LEU A 236 -9.50 8.90 15.49
C LEU A 236 -8.86 10.29 15.58
N VAL A 237 -9.56 11.29 16.12
CA VAL A 237 -9.00 12.64 16.31
C VAL A 237 -7.76 12.59 17.20
N LYS A 238 -7.82 11.90 18.34
CA LYS A 238 -6.67 11.74 19.26
C LYS A 238 -5.50 11.03 18.57
N LEU A 239 -5.78 9.99 17.79
CA LEU A 239 -4.74 9.26 17.07
C LEU A 239 -4.05 10.13 16.01
N ILE A 240 -4.81 10.99 15.31
CA ILE A 240 -4.26 11.96 14.36
C ILE A 240 -3.40 13.00 15.09
N ASP A 241 -3.82 13.49 16.25
CA ASP A 241 -3.04 14.44 17.05
C ASP A 241 -1.68 13.85 17.47
N ILE A 242 -1.66 12.58 17.87
CA ILE A 242 -0.42 11.86 18.23
C ILE A 242 0.51 11.75 17.01
N LEU A 243 -0.02 11.35 15.85
CA LEU A 243 0.80 11.01 14.67
C LEU A 243 1.10 12.20 13.75
N ASN A 244 0.38 13.31 13.91
CA ASN A 244 0.50 14.54 13.12
C ASN A 244 0.29 15.80 13.98
N PRO A 245 1.12 16.03 15.01
CA PRO A 245 0.92 17.12 15.97
C PRO A 245 0.99 18.52 15.34
N ASN A 246 1.71 18.65 14.21
CA ASN A 246 1.84 19.90 13.47
C ASN A 246 0.77 20.08 12.37
N ASN A 247 -0.21 19.17 12.30
CA ASN A 247 -1.27 19.16 11.29
C ASN A 247 -0.74 19.31 9.85
N LYS A 248 0.40 18.68 9.55
CA LYS A 248 1.07 18.78 8.24
C LYS A 248 0.20 18.09 7.17
N PRO A 249 -0.24 18.78 6.11
CA PRO A 249 -0.98 18.15 5.02
C PRO A 249 -0.18 17.01 4.38
N GLY A 250 -0.86 15.89 4.10
CA GLY A 250 -0.23 14.70 3.51
C GLY A 250 0.53 13.80 4.50
N ARG A 251 0.66 14.19 5.76
CA ARG A 251 1.27 13.33 6.80
C ARG A 251 0.39 12.11 7.11
N ILE A 252 -0.93 12.28 7.23
CA ILE A 252 -1.85 11.20 7.57
C ILE A 252 -2.77 10.88 6.40
N THR A 253 -2.87 9.59 6.11
CA THR A 253 -3.89 8.98 5.26
C THR A 253 -4.82 8.11 6.11
N VAL A 254 -6.10 8.45 6.18
CA VAL A 254 -7.12 7.61 6.81
C VAL A 254 -7.63 6.60 5.79
N ILE A 255 -7.35 5.32 6.03
CA ILE A 255 -7.65 4.18 5.14
C ILE A 255 -8.93 3.50 5.65
N VAL A 256 -10.06 3.79 5.00
CA VAL A 256 -11.40 3.41 5.44
C VAL A 256 -11.81 2.04 4.91
N ARG A 257 -12.11 1.10 5.80
CA ARG A 257 -12.53 -0.28 5.46
C ARG A 257 -13.80 -0.72 6.20
N MET A 258 -14.90 -0.01 5.98
CA MET A 258 -16.14 -0.20 6.75
C MET A 258 -17.09 -1.27 6.17
N GLY A 259 -16.84 -1.74 4.95
CA GLY A 259 -17.81 -2.56 4.21
C GLY A 259 -18.88 -1.70 3.51
N ALA A 260 -19.49 -2.25 2.46
CA ALA A 260 -20.36 -1.50 1.54
C ALA A 260 -21.61 -0.90 2.21
N GLU A 261 -22.18 -1.63 3.18
CA GLU A 261 -23.38 -1.22 3.91
C GLU A 261 -23.07 -0.12 4.94
N ASN A 262 -22.05 -0.34 5.77
CA ASN A 262 -21.76 0.56 6.89
C ASN A 262 -21.07 1.86 6.47
N MET A 263 -20.33 1.88 5.34
CA MET A 263 -19.56 3.06 4.93
C MET A 263 -20.43 4.32 4.81
N ARG A 264 -21.63 4.21 4.22
CA ARG A 264 -22.53 5.36 4.02
C ARG A 264 -23.05 5.95 5.34
N VAL A 265 -23.14 5.12 6.37
CA VAL A 265 -23.65 5.50 7.69
C VAL A 265 -22.53 6.01 8.58
N LYS A 266 -21.40 5.29 8.64
CA LYS A 266 -20.34 5.51 9.63
C LYS A 266 -19.32 6.55 9.19
N LEU A 267 -18.88 6.55 7.93
CA LEU A 267 -17.83 7.46 7.44
C LEU A 267 -18.14 8.95 7.63
N PRO A 268 -19.39 9.45 7.40
CA PRO A 268 -19.69 10.86 7.61
C PRO A 268 -19.43 11.35 9.04
N HIS A 269 -19.56 10.48 10.05
CA HIS A 269 -19.29 10.81 11.44
C HIS A 269 -17.79 11.04 11.69
N LEU A 270 -16.92 10.19 11.12
CA LEU A 270 -15.47 10.37 11.19
C LEU A 270 -15.03 11.63 10.47
N ILE A 271 -15.53 11.87 9.25
CA ILE A 271 -15.19 13.08 8.47
C ILE A 271 -15.57 14.34 9.24
N ARG A 272 -16.77 14.38 9.86
CA ARG A 272 -17.21 15.52 10.68
C ARG A 272 -16.30 15.75 11.89
N ALA A 273 -15.93 14.69 12.62
CA ALA A 273 -15.05 14.83 13.79
C ALA A 273 -13.67 15.38 13.41
N VAL A 274 -13.02 14.81 12.39
CA VAL A 274 -11.71 15.27 11.89
C VAL A 274 -11.79 16.72 11.39
N ARG A 275 -12.86 17.07 10.64
CA ARG A 275 -13.08 18.44 10.17
C ARG A 275 -13.28 19.43 11.33
N ASN A 276 -14.08 19.07 12.33
CA ASN A 276 -14.35 19.93 13.49
C ASN A 276 -13.10 20.12 14.36
N ALA A 277 -12.20 19.13 14.39
CA ALA A 277 -10.89 19.24 15.03
C ALA A 277 -9.88 20.07 14.20
N GLY A 278 -10.24 20.53 12.99
CA GLY A 278 -9.37 21.30 12.11
C GLY A 278 -8.22 20.47 11.50
N GLN A 279 -8.30 19.15 11.56
CA GLN A 279 -7.23 18.24 11.12
C GLN A 279 -7.28 18.01 9.60
N ILE A 280 -6.10 17.98 8.96
CA ILE A 280 -5.93 17.78 7.52
C ILE A 280 -5.37 16.37 7.28
N VAL A 281 -6.19 15.55 6.62
CA VAL A 281 -5.84 14.16 6.27
C VAL A 281 -6.24 13.84 4.83
N ALA A 282 -5.57 12.87 4.23
CA ALA A 282 -6.02 12.23 3.00
C ALA A 282 -7.01 11.10 3.34
N TRP A 283 -8.12 11.01 2.61
CA TRP A 283 -9.10 9.93 2.78
C TRP A 283 -8.94 8.92 1.64
N VAL A 284 -8.73 7.65 1.99
CA VAL A 284 -8.58 6.54 1.04
C VAL A 284 -9.57 5.45 1.38
N SER A 285 -10.18 4.84 0.35
CA SER A 285 -11.07 3.70 0.50
C SER A 285 -10.30 2.38 0.36
N ASP A 286 -10.46 1.49 1.33
CA ASP A 286 -10.11 0.07 1.26
C ASP A 286 -11.42 -0.74 1.20
N PRO A 287 -11.94 -1.00 -0.02
CA PRO A 287 -13.20 -1.70 -0.22
C PRO A 287 -13.07 -3.23 -0.09
N MET A 288 -11.93 -3.75 0.35
CA MET A 288 -11.67 -5.20 0.38
C MET A 288 -11.89 -5.77 1.77
N HIS A 289 -11.13 -5.31 2.76
CA HIS A 289 -11.09 -5.94 4.08
C HIS A 289 -12.39 -5.80 4.89
N GLY A 290 -13.28 -4.89 4.52
CA GLY A 290 -14.60 -4.71 5.16
C GLY A 290 -15.70 -5.59 4.56
N ASN A 291 -15.41 -6.33 3.49
CA ASN A 291 -16.36 -7.14 2.73
C ASN A 291 -15.88 -8.61 2.61
N THR A 292 -15.22 -9.12 3.67
CA THR A 292 -14.68 -10.49 3.75
C THR A 292 -15.51 -11.35 4.68
#